data_AF-A3BC95-F1
#
_entry.id   AF-A3BC95-F1
#
_cell.length_a   1.000
_cell.length_b   1.000
_cell.length_c   1.000
_cell.angle_alpha   90.00
_cell.angle_beta   90.00
_cell.angle_gamma   90.00
#
_symmetry.space_group_name_H-M   'P 1'
#
loop_
_entity.id
_entity.type
_entity.pdbx_description
1 polymer ?
#
loop_
_entity_poly.entity_id
_entity_poly.type
_entity_poly.pdbx_seq_one_letter_code
_entity_poly.pdbx_strand_id
1 'polypeptide(L)'
;MEYVESLKSVEVPDSVDTLDIVNALDSVEGLESEMALDSVEVPDSVEVVPESVEVVQCPRCGTFHAGGVFGEACFQARRRARKCARCGLLHEDYDLIARFLLNMEKFDCELYIPDVEKLQMDGETILLPEHVIKKLDEIYSMKELEDAKMKQE
;
A
#
# COMPACT_ATOMS: atom_id res chain seq x y z
N MET A 1 28.77 1.88 21.22
CA MET A 1 27.63 1.19 21.86
C MET A 1 26.86 0.54 20.73
N GLU A 2 27.08 -0.76 20.53
CA GLU A 2 26.34 -1.55 19.55
C GLU A 2 24.97 -1.90 20.15
N TYR A 3 23.91 -1.38 19.55
CA TYR A 3 22.54 -1.78 19.86
C TYR A 3 22.12 -2.82 18.82
N VAL A 4 22.26 -4.10 19.15
CA VAL A 4 21.61 -5.19 18.42
C VAL A 4 20.20 -5.35 18.97
N GLU A 5 19.26 -4.58 18.41
CA GLU A 5 17.83 -4.77 18.67
C GLU A 5 17.38 -6.12 18.12
N SER A 6 17.25 -7.07 19.04
CA SER A 6 16.73 -8.41 18.83
C SER A 6 15.20 -8.35 18.75
N LEU A 7 14.64 -7.97 17.59
CA LEU A 7 13.21 -8.16 17.34
C LEU A 7 12.99 -9.59 16.83
N LYS A 8 12.84 -10.49 17.81
CA LYS A 8 12.42 -11.88 17.62
C LYS A 8 10.95 -11.85 17.20
N SER A 9 10.69 -12.25 15.97
CA SER A 9 9.38 -12.31 15.33
C SER A 9 8.35 -13.01 16.21
N VAL A 10 7.20 -12.35 16.39
CA VAL A 10 5.99 -12.95 16.93
C VAL A 10 5.39 -13.81 15.81
N GLU A 11 5.44 -15.13 15.98
CA GLU A 11 4.64 -16.08 15.19
C GLU A 11 3.17 -15.86 15.53
N VAL A 12 2.38 -15.38 14.57
CA VAL A 12 0.93 -15.48 14.62
C VAL A 12 0.56 -16.81 13.97
N PRO A 13 -0.13 -17.72 14.68
CA PRO A 13 -0.41 -19.03 14.16
C PRO A 13 -1.42 -18.96 13.01
N ASP A 14 -1.03 -19.61 11.92
CA ASP A 14 -1.85 -20.02 10.81
C ASP A 14 -2.84 -21.08 11.32
N SER A 15 -4.09 -20.70 11.57
CA SER A 15 -5.17 -21.64 11.90
C SER A 15 -6.23 -21.58 10.80
N VAL A 16 -6.01 -22.41 9.79
CA VAL A 16 -7.06 -22.91 8.89
C VAL A 16 -7.89 -23.95 9.65
N ASP A 17 -8.77 -23.49 10.55
CA ASP A 17 -9.79 -24.35 11.15
C ASP A 17 -11.00 -24.41 10.22
N THR A 18 -10.94 -25.40 9.31
CA THR A 18 -11.60 -26.71 9.40
C THR A 18 -13.05 -26.60 8.97
N LEU A 19 -13.21 -26.86 7.66
CA LEU A 19 -14.48 -27.04 6.99
C LEU A 19 -15.43 -27.87 7.84
N ASP A 20 -16.63 -27.31 8.01
CA ASP A 20 -17.83 -27.94 8.55
C ASP A 20 -17.84 -29.45 8.27
N ILE A 21 -17.61 -30.20 9.33
CA ILE A 21 -17.90 -31.63 9.42
C ILE A 21 -19.43 -31.75 9.45
N VAL A 22 -20.08 -31.54 8.31
CA VAL A 22 -21.47 -31.93 8.07
C VAL A 22 -21.50 -33.14 7.14
N ASN A 23 -20.99 -34.26 7.62
CA ASN A 23 -21.57 -35.56 7.25
C ASN A 23 -21.09 -36.68 8.19
N ALA A 24 -21.43 -36.56 9.47
CA ALA A 24 -21.62 -37.76 10.29
C ALA A 24 -22.91 -38.45 9.81
N LEU A 25 -22.79 -39.12 8.66
CA LEU A 25 -23.70 -40.15 8.18
C LEU A 25 -23.74 -41.26 9.24
N ASP A 26 -24.67 -41.22 10.19
CA ASP A 26 -25.15 -42.45 10.83
C ASP A 26 -26.46 -42.24 11.62
N SER A 27 -27.58 -42.44 10.95
CA SER A 27 -28.78 -43.06 11.54
C SER A 27 -29.72 -43.47 10.41
N VAL A 28 -29.41 -44.64 9.88
CA VAL A 28 -30.27 -45.48 9.04
C VAL A 28 -31.31 -46.17 9.93
N GLU A 29 -32.57 -45.75 9.91
CA GLU A 29 -33.71 -46.64 10.23
C GLU A 29 -35.05 -45.96 9.89
N GLY A 30 -35.77 -46.51 8.92
CA GLY A 30 -37.10 -46.03 8.55
C GLY A 30 -37.52 -46.39 7.14
N LEU A 31 -37.67 -47.69 6.89
CA LEU A 31 -38.30 -48.25 5.68
C LEU A 31 -39.77 -47.78 5.56
N GLU A 32 -40.27 -47.80 4.32
CA GLU A 32 -41.69 -47.74 3.91
C GLU A 32 -42.35 -46.35 3.75
N SER A 33 -42.07 -45.71 2.62
CA SER A 33 -43.12 -45.03 1.84
C SER A 33 -42.73 -45.00 0.36
N GLU A 34 -43.19 -46.02 -0.36
CA GLU A 34 -43.38 -45.89 -1.80
C GLU A 34 -44.53 -44.92 -2.04
N MET A 35 -44.26 -43.69 -2.47
CA MET A 35 -45.09 -42.92 -3.41
C MET A 35 -44.31 -41.69 -3.89
N ALA A 36 -44.34 -41.49 -5.21
CA ALA A 36 -43.93 -40.29 -5.95
C ALA A 36 -42.41 -40.00 -6.04
N LEU A 37 -41.81 -40.57 -7.08
CA LEU A 37 -40.60 -40.04 -7.71
C LEU A 37 -40.90 -38.67 -8.33
N ASP A 38 -40.74 -37.57 -7.60
CA ASP A 38 -40.33 -36.28 -8.18
C ASP A 38 -39.97 -35.28 -7.08
N SER A 39 -38.72 -35.28 -6.65
CA SER A 39 -38.10 -34.05 -6.13
C SER A 39 -36.60 -34.24 -6.20
N VAL A 40 -36.03 -33.79 -7.32
CA VAL A 40 -34.62 -33.46 -7.40
C VAL A 40 -34.39 -32.36 -6.36
N GLU A 41 -33.74 -32.69 -5.26
CA GLU A 41 -33.29 -31.71 -4.28
C GLU A 41 -32.30 -30.77 -4.98
N VAL A 42 -32.80 -29.61 -5.42
CA VAL A 42 -31.97 -28.48 -5.78
C VAL A 42 -31.40 -27.98 -4.45
N PRO A 43 -30.08 -28.08 -4.21
CA PRO A 43 -29.52 -27.59 -2.97
C PRO A 43 -29.85 -26.12 -2.88
N ASP A 44 -30.45 -25.77 -1.73
CA ASP A 44 -30.85 -24.44 -1.34
C ASP A 44 -29.70 -23.50 -1.69
N SER A 45 -29.86 -22.80 -2.81
CA SER A 45 -28.90 -21.81 -3.23
C SER A 45 -29.09 -20.71 -2.21
N VAL A 46 -28.29 -20.73 -1.14
CA VAL A 46 -28.15 -19.60 -0.24
C VAL A 46 -27.79 -18.45 -1.16
N GLU A 47 -28.79 -17.67 -1.50
CA GLU A 47 -28.64 -16.43 -2.22
C GLU A 47 -27.88 -15.55 -1.24
N VAL A 48 -26.55 -15.64 -1.27
CA VAL A 48 -25.67 -14.72 -0.58
C VAL A 48 -25.88 -13.42 -1.33
N VAL A 49 -26.93 -12.70 -0.96
CA VAL A 49 -27.18 -11.32 -1.39
C VAL A 49 -25.87 -10.60 -1.07
N PRO A 50 -25.10 -10.18 -2.08
CA PRO A 50 -23.86 -9.49 -1.80
C PRO A 50 -24.27 -8.25 -1.01
N GLU A 51 -23.76 -8.13 0.22
CA GLU A 51 -23.91 -6.92 1.02
C GLU A 51 -23.49 -5.77 0.11
N SER A 52 -24.47 -4.98 -0.32
CA SER A 52 -24.22 -3.92 -1.27
C SER A 52 -23.34 -2.90 -0.55
N VAL A 53 -22.06 -2.90 -0.86
CA VAL A 53 -21.13 -1.92 -0.30
C VAL A 53 -21.55 -0.56 -0.83
N GLU A 54 -22.26 0.21 0.00
CA GLU A 54 -22.74 1.54 -0.36
C GLU A 54 -21.53 2.45 -0.64
N VAL A 55 -21.34 2.77 -1.91
CA VAL A 55 -20.30 3.69 -2.35
C VAL A 55 -20.90 5.10 -2.36
N VAL A 56 -20.44 5.95 -1.43
CA VAL A 56 -20.90 7.33 -1.30
C VAL A 56 -19.85 8.28 -1.85
N GLN A 57 -20.28 9.42 -2.41
CA GLN A 57 -19.35 10.48 -2.77
C GLN A 57 -18.71 11.05 -1.49
N CYS A 58 -17.38 10.99 -1.41
CA CYS A 58 -16.67 11.52 -0.27
C CYS A 58 -16.58 13.05 -0.36
N PRO A 59 -17.12 13.82 0.59
CA PRO A 59 -17.06 15.28 0.55
C PRO A 59 -15.63 15.82 0.74
N ARG A 60 -14.68 14.99 1.19
CA ARG A 60 -13.29 15.39 1.44
C ARG A 60 -12.40 15.31 0.20
N CYS A 61 -12.62 14.33 -0.68
CA CYS A 61 -11.80 14.13 -1.88
C CYS A 61 -12.60 14.13 -3.19
N GLY A 62 -13.94 14.19 -3.13
CA GLY A 62 -14.83 14.24 -4.28
C GLY A 62 -15.03 12.91 -5.01
N THR A 63 -14.25 11.87 -4.69
CA THR A 63 -14.35 10.53 -5.29
C THR A 63 -15.37 9.65 -4.58
N PHE A 64 -15.92 8.68 -5.29
CA PHE A 64 -16.83 7.66 -4.76
C PHE A 64 -16.02 6.50 -4.16
N HIS A 65 -16.17 6.25 -2.87
CA HIS A 65 -15.59 5.08 -2.20
C HIS A 65 -16.36 4.73 -0.91
N ALA A 66 -16.24 3.48 -0.46
CA ALA A 66 -16.78 3.04 0.82
C ALA A 66 -16.02 3.68 2.01
N GLY A 67 -16.62 3.65 3.21
CA GLY A 67 -15.94 4.03 4.47
C GLY A 67 -15.85 5.53 4.76
N GLY A 68 -16.50 6.40 3.98
CA GLY A 68 -16.59 7.83 4.25
C GLY A 68 -15.24 8.58 4.27
N VAL A 69 -15.18 9.74 4.91
CA VAL A 69 -14.03 10.68 4.84
C VAL A 69 -12.77 10.24 5.58
N PHE A 70 -12.89 9.24 6.45
CA PHE A 70 -11.81 8.71 7.30
C PHE A 70 -11.34 7.32 6.87
N GLY A 71 -11.96 6.71 5.86
CA GLY A 71 -11.57 5.39 5.37
C GLY A 71 -10.23 5.38 4.63
N GLU A 72 -9.60 4.21 4.60
CA GLU A 72 -8.37 3.97 3.83
C GLU A 72 -8.56 4.31 2.34
N ALA A 73 -9.73 4.03 1.78
CA ALA A 73 -10.05 4.38 0.40
C ALA A 73 -9.97 5.90 0.14
N CYS A 74 -10.42 6.73 1.08
CA CYS A 74 -10.27 8.19 1.00
C CYS A 74 -8.79 8.59 1.02
N PHE A 75 -8.02 7.98 1.91
CA PHE A 75 -6.59 8.23 2.03
C PHE A 75 -5.83 7.86 0.74
N GLN A 76 -6.08 6.67 0.20
CA GLN A 76 -5.50 6.22 -1.06
C GLN A 76 -5.92 7.10 -2.24
N ALA A 77 -7.20 7.48 -2.35
CA ALA A 77 -7.68 8.38 -3.39
C ALA A 77 -6.95 9.74 -3.35
N ARG A 78 -6.78 10.31 -2.15
CA ARG A 78 -6.04 11.57 -1.95
C ARG A 78 -4.55 11.44 -2.22
N ARG A 79 -3.92 10.30 -1.92
CA ARG A 79 -2.51 10.04 -2.29
C ARG A 79 -2.37 9.95 -3.80
N ARG A 80 -3.25 9.20 -4.48
CA ARG A 80 -3.27 9.11 -5.96
C ARG A 80 -3.45 10.47 -6.62
N ALA A 81 -4.35 11.31 -6.10
CA ALA A 81 -4.58 12.65 -6.63
C ALA A 81 -3.41 13.63 -6.42
N ARG A 82 -2.52 13.37 -5.45
CA ARG A 82 -1.35 14.21 -5.16
C ARG A 82 -0.07 13.73 -5.83
N LYS A 83 -0.10 12.63 -6.57
CA LYS A 83 1.06 12.17 -7.35
C LYS A 83 1.49 13.24 -8.34
N CYS A 84 2.79 13.41 -8.47
CA CYS A 84 3.38 14.33 -9.44
C CYS A 84 2.97 13.95 -10.86
N ALA A 85 2.49 14.92 -11.63
CA ALA A 85 2.10 14.69 -13.02
C ALA A 85 3.29 14.28 -13.90
N ARG A 86 4.52 14.62 -13.51
CA ARG A 86 5.72 14.31 -14.31
C ARG A 86 6.31 12.95 -13.99
N CYS A 87 6.61 12.65 -12.72
CA CYS A 87 7.27 11.40 -12.34
C CYS A 87 6.31 10.34 -11.79
N GLY A 88 5.03 10.67 -11.54
CA GLY A 88 4.05 9.74 -10.95
C GLY A 88 4.27 9.41 -9.47
N LEU A 89 5.33 9.92 -8.85
CA LEU A 89 5.65 9.73 -7.44
C LEU A 89 4.98 10.76 -6.56
N LEU A 90 4.85 10.45 -5.27
CA LEU A 90 4.39 11.39 -4.27
C LEU A 90 5.61 12.02 -3.58
N HIS A 91 5.93 13.27 -3.92
CA HIS A 91 7.18 13.91 -3.45
C HIS A 91 7.29 13.96 -1.92
N GLU A 92 6.17 14.07 -1.21
CA GLU A 92 6.15 14.14 0.25
C GLU A 92 6.72 12.90 0.94
N ASP A 93 6.74 11.75 0.25
CA ASP A 93 7.37 10.52 0.76
C ASP A 93 8.92 10.61 0.74
N TYR A 94 9.49 11.48 -0.10
CA TYR A 94 10.95 11.64 -0.28
C TYR A 94 11.50 12.94 0.32
N ASP A 95 10.62 13.87 0.70
CA ASP A 95 10.97 15.15 1.29
C ASP A 95 11.88 15.03 2.52
N LEU A 96 11.64 14.03 3.37
CA LEU A 96 12.46 13.80 4.56
C LEU A 96 13.90 13.47 4.19
N ILE A 97 14.09 12.55 3.23
CA ILE A 97 15.41 12.14 2.76
C ILE A 97 16.13 13.32 2.08
N ALA A 98 15.41 14.10 1.26
CA ALA A 98 15.95 15.29 0.62
C ALA A 98 16.45 16.33 1.62
N ARG A 99 15.70 16.55 2.71
CA ARG A 99 16.09 17.45 3.81
C ARG A 99 17.30 16.95 4.58
N PHE A 100 17.27 15.69 5.02
CA PHE A 100 18.28 15.18 5.95
C PHE A 100 19.60 14.79 5.27
N LEU A 101 19.56 14.24 4.06
CA LEU A 101 20.77 13.73 3.40
C LEU A 101 21.43 14.75 2.47
N LEU A 102 20.66 15.66 1.88
CA LEU A 102 21.13 16.51 0.76
C LEU A 102 20.93 18.01 1.02
N ASN A 103 20.50 18.38 2.23
CA ASN A 103 20.23 19.77 2.63
C ASN A 103 19.32 20.49 1.63
N MET A 104 18.30 19.79 1.11
CA MET A 104 17.31 20.37 0.20
C MET A 104 15.98 20.53 0.92
N GLU A 105 15.26 21.63 0.68
CA GLU A 105 14.00 21.90 1.39
C GLU A 105 12.95 20.81 1.14
N LYS A 106 12.89 20.30 -0.10
CA LYS A 106 11.93 19.31 -0.60
C LYS A 106 12.55 18.45 -1.69
N PHE A 107 11.93 17.32 -1.98
CA PHE A 107 12.32 16.46 -3.08
C PHE A 107 12.06 17.14 -4.44
N ASP A 108 13.13 17.35 -5.22
CA ASP A 108 13.03 17.87 -6.58
C ASP A 108 13.17 16.74 -7.61
N CYS A 109 12.03 16.29 -8.12
CA CYS A 109 12.00 15.26 -9.14
C CYS A 109 12.80 15.61 -10.42
N GLU A 110 13.12 16.88 -10.73
CA GLU A 110 13.93 17.22 -11.92
C GLU A 110 15.40 16.89 -11.70
N LEU A 111 15.85 17.13 -10.48
CA LEU A 111 17.20 16.85 -10.05
C LEU A 111 17.43 15.34 -9.91
N TYR A 112 16.52 14.65 -9.22
CA TYR A 112 16.68 13.22 -8.93
C TYR A 112 16.30 12.31 -10.09
N ILE A 113 15.33 12.71 -10.91
CA ILE A 113 14.80 11.91 -12.02
C ILE A 113 14.82 12.78 -13.29
N PRO A 114 16.01 13.02 -13.88
CA PRO A 114 16.11 13.83 -15.10
C PRO A 114 15.36 13.21 -16.28
N ASP A 115 15.34 11.88 -16.34
CA ASP A 115 14.64 11.10 -17.35
C ASP A 115 13.69 10.11 -16.67
N VAL A 116 12.40 10.41 -16.73
CA VAL A 116 11.34 9.59 -16.09
C VAL A 116 11.24 8.21 -16.75
N GLU A 117 11.60 8.07 -18.02
CA GLU A 117 11.57 6.78 -18.71
C GLU A 117 12.66 5.82 -18.22
N LYS A 118 13.72 6.36 -17.61
CA LYS A 118 14.84 5.61 -17.03
C LYS A 118 14.74 5.47 -15.51
N LEU A 119 13.62 5.91 -14.91
CA LEU A 119 13.39 5.76 -13.48
C LEU A 119 13.41 4.27 -13.10
N GLN A 120 14.34 3.90 -12.23
CA GLN A 120 14.39 2.57 -11.64
C GLN A 120 14.04 2.64 -10.16
N MET A 121 13.30 1.64 -9.70
CA MET A 121 12.78 1.57 -8.33
C MET A 121 13.12 0.19 -7.75
N ASP A 122 13.50 0.15 -6.48
CA ASP A 122 13.50 -1.06 -5.65
C ASP A 122 12.49 -0.85 -4.51
N GLY A 123 11.29 -1.43 -4.66
CA GLY A 123 10.15 -1.12 -3.80
C GLY A 123 9.81 0.37 -3.81
N GLU A 124 9.94 1.02 -2.65
CA GLU A 124 9.70 2.47 -2.48
C GLU A 124 10.97 3.32 -2.70
N THR A 125 12.13 2.68 -2.88
CA THR A 125 13.42 3.35 -3.02
C THR A 125 13.71 3.69 -4.47
N ILE A 126 14.05 4.95 -4.74
CA ILE A 126 14.50 5.41 -6.06
C ILE A 126 15.96 5.01 -6.25
N LEU A 127 16.27 4.28 -7.33
CA LEU A 127 17.64 3.95 -7.71
C LEU A 127 18.19 5.07 -8.60
N LEU A 128 19.09 5.88 -8.06
CA LEU A 128 19.65 7.04 -8.76
C LEU A 128 20.77 6.62 -9.73
N PRO A 129 20.72 7.05 -11.01
CA PRO A 129 21.82 6.88 -11.94
C PRO A 129 23.10 7.57 -11.46
N GLU A 130 24.28 7.03 -11.81
CA GLU A 130 25.58 7.58 -11.38
C GLU A 130 25.77 9.08 -11.71
N HIS A 131 25.26 9.53 -12.86
CA HIS A 131 25.40 10.94 -13.26
C HIS A 131 24.57 11.89 -12.38
N VAL A 132 23.50 11.41 -11.74
CA VAL A 132 22.70 12.18 -10.78
C VAL A 132 23.45 12.26 -9.46
N ILE A 133 24.01 11.14 -8.99
CA ILE A 133 24.80 11.07 -7.75
C ILE A 133 25.97 12.06 -7.81
N LYS A 134 26.73 12.08 -8.91
CA LYS A 134 27.86 13.03 -9.10
C LYS A 134 27.41 14.49 -8.99
N LYS A 135 26.26 14.85 -9.57
CA LYS A 135 25.70 16.21 -9.46
C LYS A 135 25.30 16.55 -8.03
N LEU A 136 24.73 15.59 -7.31
CA LEU A 136 24.35 15.78 -5.91
C LEU A 136 25.59 16.00 -5.03
N ASP A 137 26.66 15.25 -5.26
CA ASP A 137 27.93 15.42 -4.55
C ASP A 137 28.56 16.79 -4.80
N GLU A 138 28.49 17.29 -6.04
CA GLU A 138 28.92 18.66 -6.40
C GLU A 138 28.10 19.70 -5.66
N ILE A 139 26.77 19.56 -5.63
CA ILE A 139 25.86 20.48 -4.92
C ILE A 139 26.16 20.49 -3.42
N TYR A 140 26.36 19.32 -2.82
CA TYR A 140 26.67 19.19 -1.40
C TYR A 140 28.00 19.88 -1.07
N SER A 141 29.04 19.60 -1.87
CA SER A 141 30.36 20.20 -1.71
C SER A 141 30.33 21.73 -1.84
N MET A 142 29.55 22.27 -2.80
CA MET A 142 29.39 23.72 -2.95
C MET A 142 28.73 24.34 -1.71
N LYS A 143 27.67 23.72 -1.17
CA LYS A 143 27.00 24.21 0.04
C LYS A 143 27.91 24.19 1.27
N GLU A 144 28.69 23.13 1.46
CA GLU A 144 29.66 23.08 2.56
C GLU A 144 30.69 24.22 2.49
N LEU A 145 31.15 24.55 1.28
CA LEU A 145 32.06 25.68 1.07
C LEU A 145 31.39 27.04 1.34
N GLU A 146 30.11 27.19 0.99
CA GLU A 146 29.32 28.40 1.30
C GLU A 146 29.10 28.56 2.81
N ASP A 147 28.71 27.50 3.51
CA ASP A 147 28.53 27.49 4.96
C ASP A 147 29.86 27.75 5.70
N ALA A 148 30.97 27.24 5.18
CA ALA A 148 32.30 27.51 5.73
C ALA A 148 32.71 28.98 5.57
N LYS A 149 32.30 29.64 4.47
CA LYS A 149 32.54 31.08 4.26
C LYS A 149 31.68 31.93 5.18
N MET A 150 30.40 31.60 5.34
CA MET A 150 29.51 32.35 6.24
C MET A 150 29.91 32.28 7.71
N LYS A 151 30.66 31.25 8.13
CA LYS A 151 31.19 31.13 9.50
C LYS A 151 32.46 31.96 9.75
N GLN A 152 33.07 32.53 8.70
CA GLN A 152 34.27 33.38 8.82
C GLN A 152 33.94 34.88 8.87
N GLU A 153 32.68 35.26 8.56
CA GLU A 153 32.15 36.62 8.69
C GLU A 153 31.57 36.87 10.09
#